data_AF-A0A497FU48-F1
#
_entry.id   AF-A0A497FU48-F1
#
_cell.length_a   1.000
_cell.length_b   1.000
_cell.length_c   1.000
_cell.angle_alpha   90.00
_cell.angle_beta   90.00
_cell.angle_gamma   90.00
#
_symmetry.space_group_name_H-M   'P 1'
#
loop_
_entity.id
_entity.type
_entity.pdbx_description
1 polymer ?
#
loop_
_entity_poly.entity_id
_entity_poly.type
_entity_poly.pdbx_seq_one_letter_code
_entity_poly.pdbx_strand_id
1 'polypeptide(L)'
;MNELLNKIKEYREAVRKAKQLGEEIARTIAEAVKPVIPDIKYSVGWAEAGVDTLCFYSDSMDVTKRGRYLAEEFAKSKKSLHDALREAAEKFAEKYVYFEDVVTEIFPKLKGYIDCPYGIHLTYSEAEEVRKLLKQLRGDGE
;
A
#
# COMPACT_ATOMS: atom_id res chain seq x y z
N MET A 1 -12.35 -32.43 -28.38
CA MET A 1 -12.09 -31.06 -27.88
C MET A 1 -10.67 -31.04 -27.32
N ASN A 2 -9.81 -30.12 -27.76
CA ASN A 2 -8.38 -30.12 -27.43
C ASN A 2 -8.17 -29.78 -25.95
N GLU A 3 -7.52 -30.67 -25.18
CA GLU A 3 -7.28 -30.52 -23.73
C GLU A 3 -6.59 -29.19 -23.39
N LEU A 4 -5.63 -28.77 -24.21
CA LEU A 4 -4.92 -27.50 -24.01
C LEU A 4 -5.87 -26.30 -24.13
N LEU A 5 -6.84 -26.33 -25.06
CA LEU A 5 -7.80 -25.23 -25.22
C LEU A 5 -8.72 -25.10 -24.01
N ASN A 6 -9.10 -26.22 -23.38
CA ASN A 6 -9.89 -26.19 -22.14
C ASN A 6 -9.08 -25.59 -20.99
N LYS A 7 -7.82 -26.02 -20.82
CA LYS A 7 -6.91 -25.46 -19.79
C LYS A 7 -6.67 -23.96 -19.99
N ILE A 8 -6.52 -23.49 -21.23
CA ILE A 8 -6.39 -22.05 -21.54
C ILE A 8 -7.67 -21.30 -21.16
N LYS A 9 -8.85 -21.88 -21.40
CA LYS A 9 -10.12 -21.27 -21.03
C LYS A 9 -10.25 -21.15 -19.50
N GLU A 10 -9.99 -22.23 -18.78
CA GLU A 10 -10.02 -22.27 -17.30
C GLU A 10 -9.04 -21.26 -16.69
N TYR A 11 -7.82 -21.19 -17.23
CA TYR A 11 -6.82 -20.20 -16.81
C TYR A 11 -7.33 -18.77 -16.97
N ARG A 12 -7.92 -18.42 -18.13
CA ARG A 12 -8.46 -17.07 -18.38
C ARG A 12 -9.62 -16.73 -17.45
N GLU A 13 -10.47 -17.71 -17.13
CA GLU A 13 -11.56 -17.54 -16.18
C GLU A 13 -11.04 -17.31 -14.76
N ALA A 14 -10.02 -18.07 -14.33
CA ALA A 14 -9.36 -17.88 -13.05
C ALA A 14 -8.71 -16.49 -12.93
N VAL A 15 -7.97 -16.05 -13.96
CA VAL A 15 -7.37 -14.70 -14.00
C VAL A 15 -8.43 -13.61 -13.92
N ARG A 16 -9.55 -13.75 -14.65
CA ARG A 16 -10.67 -12.79 -14.58
C ARG A 16 -11.26 -12.74 -13.17
N LYS A 17 -11.48 -13.90 -12.54
CA LYS A 17 -12.04 -13.99 -11.20
C LYS A 17 -11.09 -13.39 -10.15
N ALA A 18 -9.79 -13.66 -10.25
CA ALA A 18 -8.78 -13.06 -9.39
C ALA A 18 -8.80 -11.54 -9.49
N LYS A 19 -8.85 -11.00 -10.72
CA LYS A 19 -8.94 -9.56 -10.95
C LYS A 19 -10.20 -8.94 -10.35
N GLN A 20 -11.37 -9.55 -10.57
CA GLN A 20 -12.64 -9.05 -10.02
C GLN A 20 -12.61 -9.00 -8.49
N LEU A 21 -12.19 -10.09 -7.84
CA LEU A 21 -12.08 -10.14 -6.38
C LEU A 21 -11.06 -9.14 -5.86
N GLY A 22 -9.90 -9.02 -6.53
CA GLY A 22 -8.89 -8.03 -6.18
C GLY A 22 -9.41 -6.59 -6.28
N GLU A 23 -10.17 -6.28 -7.33
CA GLU A 23 -10.76 -4.95 -7.53
C GLU A 23 -11.78 -4.64 -6.44
N GLU A 24 -12.60 -5.62 -6.05
CA GLU A 24 -13.57 -5.48 -4.96
C GLU A 24 -12.88 -5.25 -3.61
N ILE A 25 -11.85 -6.04 -3.28
CA ILE A 25 -11.07 -5.90 -2.04
C ILE A 25 -10.37 -4.54 -2.00
N ALA A 26 -9.62 -4.20 -3.06
CA ALA A 26 -8.85 -2.97 -3.11
C ALA A 26 -9.75 -1.72 -3.06
N ARG A 27 -10.89 -1.76 -3.77
CA ARG A 27 -11.90 -0.70 -3.69
C ARG A 27 -12.43 -0.52 -2.27
N THR A 28 -12.81 -1.61 -1.61
CA THR A 28 -13.40 -1.57 -0.28
C THR A 28 -12.42 -0.99 0.74
N ILE A 29 -11.16 -1.42 0.70
CA ILE A 29 -10.09 -0.86 1.53
C ILE A 29 -9.91 0.63 1.23
N ALA A 30 -9.76 0.99 -0.05
CA ALA A 30 -9.55 2.38 -0.45
C ALA A 30 -10.70 3.29 -0.01
N GLU A 31 -11.95 2.87 -0.21
CA GLU A 31 -13.14 3.63 0.19
C GLU A 31 -13.22 3.84 1.70
N ALA A 32 -12.89 2.82 2.50
CA ALA A 32 -12.95 2.95 3.96
C ALA A 32 -11.88 3.89 4.52
N VAL A 33 -10.71 3.98 3.88
CA VAL A 33 -9.60 4.82 4.38
C VAL A 33 -9.58 6.22 3.77
N LYS A 34 -10.47 6.53 2.81
CA LYS A 34 -10.63 7.87 2.22
C LYS A 34 -10.78 9.02 3.24
N PRO A 35 -11.43 8.85 4.42
CA PRO A 35 -11.46 9.92 5.41
C PRO A 35 -10.08 10.39 5.88
N VAL A 36 -9.07 9.51 5.84
CA VAL A 36 -7.68 9.80 6.23
C VAL A 36 -6.79 10.04 5.02
N ILE A 37 -7.01 9.30 3.92
CA ILE A 37 -6.24 9.41 2.67
C ILE A 37 -7.21 9.73 1.52
N PRO A 38 -7.64 10.99 1.35
CA PRO A 38 -8.73 11.34 0.42
C PRO A 38 -8.44 11.03 -1.05
N ASP A 39 -7.17 11.06 -1.44
CA ASP A 39 -6.70 10.85 -2.81
C ASP A 39 -6.18 9.42 -3.04
N ILE A 40 -6.46 8.48 -2.13
CA ILE A 40 -6.06 7.08 -2.32
C ILE A 40 -6.70 6.49 -3.58
N LYS A 41 -5.85 5.84 -4.37
CA LYS A 41 -6.20 5.12 -5.59
C LYS A 41 -5.68 3.70 -5.47
N TYR A 42 -6.23 2.82 -6.31
CA TYR A 42 -5.85 1.42 -6.33
C TYR A 42 -5.81 0.85 -7.76
N SER A 43 -5.13 -0.28 -7.91
CA SER A 43 -5.19 -1.13 -9.10
C SER A 43 -4.91 -2.59 -8.73
N VAL A 44 -5.27 -3.52 -9.61
CA VAL A 44 -4.91 -4.94 -9.48
C VAL A 44 -3.91 -5.30 -10.57
N GLY A 45 -2.70 -5.67 -10.15
CA GLY A 45 -1.54 -5.80 -11.00
C GLY A 45 -1.11 -4.49 -11.65
N TRP A 46 0.11 -4.49 -12.20
CA TRP A 46 0.67 -3.41 -13.02
C TRP A 46 1.82 -3.98 -13.88
N ALA A 47 2.72 -3.14 -14.40
CA ALA A 47 3.81 -3.61 -15.27
C ALA A 47 4.72 -4.65 -14.58
N GLU A 48 4.92 -4.53 -13.27
CA GLU A 48 5.87 -5.35 -12.50
C GLU A 48 5.22 -6.30 -11.50
N ALA A 49 3.91 -6.14 -11.18
CA ALA A 49 3.19 -7.04 -10.29
C ALA A 49 2.05 -7.79 -10.97
N GLY A 50 1.86 -9.04 -10.53
CA GLY A 50 0.90 -9.99 -11.09
C GLY A 50 -0.57 -9.64 -10.80
N VAL A 51 -1.48 -10.40 -11.40
CA VAL A 51 -2.94 -10.25 -11.21
C VAL A 51 -3.41 -10.52 -9.77
N ASP A 52 -2.53 -11.07 -8.95
CA ASP A 52 -2.72 -11.35 -7.53
C ASP A 52 -2.31 -10.19 -6.60
N THR A 53 -1.70 -9.13 -7.14
CA THR A 53 -1.21 -8.00 -6.33
C THR A 53 -2.21 -6.84 -6.30
N LEU A 54 -2.51 -6.34 -5.11
CA LEU A 54 -3.33 -5.16 -4.84
C LEU A 54 -2.41 -3.96 -4.64
N CYS A 55 -2.40 -3.05 -5.60
CA CYS A 55 -1.55 -1.87 -5.54
C CYS A 55 -2.34 -0.69 -4.98
N PHE A 56 -1.76 0.05 -4.04
CA PHE A 56 -2.31 1.31 -3.52
C PHE A 56 -1.34 2.46 -3.70
N TYR A 57 -1.86 3.62 -4.07
CA TYR A 57 -1.06 4.82 -4.26
C TYR A 57 -1.84 6.09 -3.90
N SER A 58 -1.13 7.09 -3.41
CA SER A 58 -1.68 8.41 -3.07
C SER A 58 -0.60 9.46 -3.33
N ASP A 59 -0.97 10.53 -4.01
CA ASP A 59 -0.06 11.64 -4.32
C ASP A 59 0.28 12.44 -3.06
N SER A 60 -0.64 12.52 -2.09
CA SER A 60 -0.45 13.24 -0.83
C SER A 60 0.37 12.48 0.22
N MET A 61 0.44 11.15 0.09
CA MET A 61 1.14 10.24 1.00
C MET A 61 2.49 9.75 0.47
N ASP A 62 2.85 10.15 -0.76
CA ASP A 62 4.11 9.81 -1.42
C ASP A 62 5.32 10.37 -0.66
N VAL A 63 6.26 9.49 -0.31
CA VAL A 63 7.48 9.85 0.45
C VAL A 63 8.41 10.75 -0.33
N THR A 64 8.42 10.69 -1.65
CA THR A 64 9.25 11.61 -2.45
C THR A 64 8.77 13.05 -2.29
N LYS A 65 7.48 13.25 -2.02
CA LYS A 65 6.86 14.56 -1.80
C LYS A 65 6.86 14.98 -0.34
N ARG A 66 6.64 14.05 0.60
CA ARG A 66 6.74 14.27 2.07
C ARG A 66 8.20 14.40 2.53
N GLY A 67 9.14 13.76 1.82
CA GLY A 67 10.57 13.71 2.09
C GLY A 67 11.37 14.95 1.71
N ARG A 68 10.72 16.05 1.30
CA ARG A 68 11.39 17.36 1.15
C ARG A 68 12.11 17.81 2.42
N TYR A 69 11.69 17.32 3.58
CA TYR A 69 12.39 17.46 4.86
C TYR A 69 13.84 16.92 4.82
N LEU A 70 14.07 15.77 4.17
CA LEU A 70 15.37 15.11 4.12
C LEU A 70 16.39 15.90 3.29
N ALA A 71 15.93 16.49 2.18
CA ALA A 71 16.78 17.32 1.32
C ALA A 71 17.19 18.63 2.02
N GLU A 72 16.28 19.23 2.79
CA GLU A 72 16.56 20.45 3.57
C GLU A 72 17.47 20.20 4.78
N GLU A 73 17.33 19.06 5.47
CA GLU A 73 18.27 18.66 6.53
C GLU A 73 19.65 18.30 5.97
N PHE A 74 19.69 17.61 4.82
CA PHE A 74 20.94 17.32 4.13
C PHE A 74 21.70 18.58 3.75
N ALA A 75 21.01 19.59 3.20
CA ALA A 75 21.60 20.88 2.84
C ALA A 75 22.19 21.64 4.05
N LYS A 76 21.76 21.32 5.28
CA LYS A 76 22.27 21.92 6.53
C LYS A 76 23.38 21.10 7.18
N SER A 77 23.62 19.86 6.74
CA SER A 77 24.59 18.95 7.35
C SER A 77 25.93 18.94 6.59
N LYS A 78 27.06 18.99 7.30
CA LYS A 78 28.40 18.73 6.75
C LYS A 78 28.76 17.23 6.72
N LYS A 79 27.78 16.33 6.90
CA LYS A 79 28.00 14.87 6.98
C LYS A 79 28.13 14.25 5.59
N SER A 80 28.69 13.04 5.53
CA SER A 80 28.67 12.23 4.31
C SER A 80 27.21 11.95 3.90
N LEU A 81 26.95 11.83 2.59
CA LEU A 81 25.61 11.54 2.06
C LEU A 81 25.02 10.27 2.66
N HIS A 82 25.85 9.23 2.84
CA HIS A 82 25.42 7.96 3.40
C HIS A 82 24.95 8.08 4.86
N ASP A 83 25.70 8.78 5.72
CA ASP A 83 25.36 8.90 7.13
C ASP A 83 24.13 9.79 7.35
N ALA A 84 24.01 10.86 6.56
CA ALA A 84 22.85 11.74 6.62
C ALA A 84 21.58 11.04 6.15
N LEU A 85 21.64 10.26 5.06
CA LEU A 85 20.50 9.47 4.58
C LEU A 85 20.07 8.41 5.60
N ARG A 86 21.03 7.74 6.24
CA ARG A 86 20.73 6.72 7.26
C ARG A 86 20.03 7.31 8.48
N GLU A 87 20.59 8.35 9.08
CA GLU A 87 20.00 9.00 10.25
C GLU A 87 18.61 9.57 9.94
N ALA A 88 18.44 10.13 8.75
CA ALA A 88 17.18 10.72 8.35
C ALA A 88 16.12 9.64 8.04
N ALA A 89 16.52 8.48 7.49
CA ALA A 89 15.67 7.31 7.36
C ALA A 89 15.28 6.72 8.73
N GLU A 90 16.20 6.66 9.70
CA GLU A 90 15.91 6.22 11.08
C GLU A 90 14.86 7.15 11.74
N LYS A 91 15.05 8.47 11.68
CA LYS A 91 14.08 9.44 12.21
C LYS A 91 12.74 9.42 11.47
N PHE A 92 12.74 9.04 10.19
CA PHE A 92 11.52 8.91 9.40
C PHE A 92 10.76 7.63 9.81
N ALA A 93 11.45 6.51 9.98
CA ALA A 93 10.89 5.26 10.48
C ALA A 93 10.34 5.41 11.92
N GLU A 94 10.95 6.27 12.74
CA GLU A 94 10.43 6.63 14.07
C GLU A 94 9.16 7.47 14.05
N LYS A 95 8.71 7.98 12.90
CA LYS A 95 7.55 8.89 12.80
C LYS A 95 6.42 8.38 11.92
N TYR A 96 6.75 7.46 11.00
CA TYR A 96 5.84 7.01 9.98
C TYR A 96 5.72 5.48 9.97
N VAL A 97 4.53 5.01 9.62
CA VAL A 97 4.17 3.61 9.42
C VAL A 97 3.74 3.43 7.98
N TYR A 98 4.13 2.32 7.36
CA TYR A 98 3.68 2.00 6.01
C TYR A 98 2.22 1.57 6.03
N PHE A 99 1.44 2.04 5.07
CA PHE A 99 0.06 1.61 4.90
C PHE A 99 -0.06 0.10 4.70
N GLU A 100 0.86 -0.52 3.97
CA GLU A 100 0.92 -1.97 3.78
C GLU A 100 1.00 -2.72 5.11
N ASP A 101 1.87 -2.28 6.03
CA ASP A 101 2.00 -2.91 7.35
C ASP A 101 0.68 -2.81 8.13
N VAL A 102 0.02 -1.65 8.08
CA VAL A 102 -1.28 -1.45 8.73
C VAL A 102 -2.35 -2.37 8.14
N VAL A 103 -2.45 -2.46 6.81
CA VAL A 103 -3.45 -3.33 6.16
C VAL A 103 -3.16 -4.79 6.46
N THR A 104 -1.91 -5.23 6.38
CA THR A 104 -1.53 -6.64 6.61
C THR A 104 -1.59 -7.03 8.09
N GLU A 105 -1.47 -6.09 9.03
CA GLU A 105 -1.76 -6.34 10.44
C GLU A 105 -3.25 -6.69 10.66
N ILE A 106 -4.15 -5.94 10.03
CA ILE A 106 -5.61 -6.15 10.18
C ILE A 106 -6.09 -7.33 9.32
N PHE A 107 -5.52 -7.52 8.13
CA PHE A 107 -5.84 -8.60 7.20
C PHE A 107 -4.58 -9.43 6.87
N PRO A 108 -4.11 -10.31 7.78
CA PRO A 108 -2.87 -11.08 7.58
C PRO A 108 -2.81 -11.92 6.32
N LYS A 109 -3.98 -12.33 5.79
CA LYS A 109 -4.09 -13.10 4.53
C LYS A 109 -3.69 -12.29 3.28
N LEU A 110 -3.57 -10.97 3.39
CA LEU A 110 -3.11 -10.11 2.31
C LEU A 110 -1.58 -9.88 2.33
N LYS A 111 -0.85 -10.47 3.29
CA LYS A 111 0.61 -10.37 3.34
C LYS A 111 1.24 -10.93 2.08
N GLY A 112 2.05 -10.13 1.40
CA GLY A 112 2.67 -10.48 0.11
C GLY A 112 1.76 -10.27 -1.11
N TYR A 113 0.53 -9.78 -0.91
CA TYR A 113 -0.42 -9.45 -1.98
C TYR A 113 -0.73 -7.95 -2.04
N ILE A 114 -0.05 -7.13 -1.24
CA ILE A 114 -0.19 -5.68 -1.24
C ILE A 114 1.12 -5.09 -1.72
N ASP A 115 1.01 -4.06 -2.56
CA ASP A 115 2.15 -3.26 -2.99
C ASP A 115 1.79 -1.78 -2.92
N CYS A 116 2.74 -0.97 -2.47
CA CYS A 116 2.63 0.48 -2.46
C CYS A 116 3.83 1.04 -3.24
N PRO A 117 3.79 1.09 -4.59
CA PRO A 117 4.98 1.28 -5.43
C PRO A 117 5.73 2.60 -5.18
N TYR A 118 5.02 3.63 -4.71
CA TYR A 118 5.61 4.94 -4.34
C TYR A 118 5.65 5.16 -2.82
N GLY A 119 5.22 4.16 -2.06
CA GLY A 119 5.09 4.16 -0.61
C GLY A 119 3.97 5.10 -0.11
N ILE A 120 3.03 4.56 0.66
CA ILE A 120 2.05 5.36 1.41
C ILE A 120 2.49 5.38 2.86
N HIS A 121 2.88 6.55 3.35
CA HIS A 121 3.45 6.72 4.68
C HIS A 121 2.53 7.52 5.57
N LEU A 122 2.06 6.87 6.64
CA LEU A 122 1.14 7.44 7.61
C LEU A 122 1.90 7.87 8.86
N THR A 123 1.60 9.03 9.39
CA THR A 123 1.96 9.38 10.78
C THR A 123 1.29 8.39 11.74
N TYR A 124 1.76 8.29 12.98
CA TYR A 124 1.11 7.43 13.97
C TYR A 124 -0.38 7.73 14.17
N SER A 125 -0.77 9.01 14.19
CA SER A 125 -2.19 9.38 14.33
C SER A 125 -3.01 8.94 13.11
N GLU A 126 -2.51 9.18 11.89
CA GLU A 126 -3.17 8.71 10.65
C GLU A 126 -3.26 7.17 10.65
N ALA A 127 -2.21 6.46 11.09
CA ALA A 127 -2.18 5.01 11.17
C ALA A 127 -3.20 4.45 12.17
N GLU A 128 -3.37 5.07 13.34
CA GLU A 128 -4.39 4.68 14.32
C GLU A 128 -5.81 4.87 13.79
N GLU A 129 -6.07 5.97 13.08
CA GLU A 129 -7.37 6.18 12.43
C GLU A 129 -7.63 5.15 11.33
N VAL A 130 -6.64 4.85 10.49
CA VAL A 130 -6.74 3.80 9.47
C VAL A 130 -6.99 2.43 10.13
N ARG A 131 -6.27 2.07 11.20
CA ARG A 131 -6.50 0.82 11.95
C ARG A 131 -7.94 0.71 12.41
N LYS A 132 -8.50 1.79 12.97
CA LYS A 132 -9.90 1.83 13.43
C LYS A 132 -10.87 1.56 12.28
N LEU A 133 -10.68 2.24 11.14
CA LEU A 133 -11.54 2.09 9.96
C LEU A 133 -11.46 0.67 9.38
N LEU A 134 -10.26 0.10 9.30
CA LEU A 134 -10.07 -1.27 8.78
C LEU A 134 -10.59 -2.35 9.73
N LYS A 135 -10.49 -2.16 11.06
CA LYS A 135 -11.10 -3.07 12.05
C LYS A 135 -12.62 -3.08 11.97
N GLN A 136 -13.24 -1.93 11.72
CA GLN A 136 -14.68 -1.83 11.46
C GLN A 136 -15.07 -2.62 10.21
N LEU A 137 -14.30 -2.50 9.11
CA LEU A 137 -14.50 -3.31 7.91
C LEU A 137 -14.35 -4.82 8.16
N ARG A 138 -13.42 -5.23 9.03
CA ARG A 138 -13.20 -6.64 9.39
C ARG A 138 -14.40 -7.25 10.13
N GLY A 139 -15.26 -6.41 10.72
CA GLY A 139 -16.36 -6.84 11.59
C GLY A 139 -15.98 -6.92 13.06
N ASP A 140 -14.86 -6.33 13.48
CA ASP A 140 -14.51 -6.24 14.90
C ASP A 140 -15.23 -5.08 15.62
N GLY A 141 -16.08 -4.35 14.89
CA GLY A 141 -16.83 -3.21 15.39
C GLY A 141 -18.21 -3.61 15.87
N GLU A 142 -18.28 -4.44 16.92
CA GLU A 142 -19.43 -4.56 17.84
C GLU A 142 -18.92 -4.69 19.28
#